data_AF-A0A520HWS4-F1
#
_entry.id   AF-A0A520HWS4-F1
#
_cell.length_a   1.000
_cell.length_b   1.000
_cell.length_c   1.000
_cell.angle_alpha   90.00
_cell.angle_beta   90.00
_cell.angle_gamma   90.00
#
_symmetry.space_group_name_H-M   'P 1'
#
loop_
_entity.id
_entity.type
_entity.pdbx_description
1 polymer ?
#
loop_
_entity_poly.entity_id
_entity_poly.type
_entity_poly.pdbx_seq_one_letter_code
_entity_poly.pdbx_strand_id
1 'polypeptide(L)' 'MSDTKPKTISAKPTRDFTDATTERRFEEGKAHDFTQGEFDNFAAAGLVVATSTAADTKAKPAS' A
#
# COMPACT_ATOMS: atom_id res chain seq x y z
N MET A 1 18.72 -18.91 -1.05
CA MET A 1 18.35 -17.53 -0.68
C MET A 1 16.84 -17.46 -0.71
N SER A 2 16.18 -17.48 0.44
CA SER A 2 14.72 -17.56 0.55
C SER A 2 14.07 -16.30 -0.02
N ASP A 3 13.23 -16.48 -1.04
CA ASP A 3 12.43 -15.46 -1.73
C ASP A 3 11.42 -14.86 -0.75
N THR A 4 11.91 -14.02 0.17
CA THR A 4 11.07 -13.32 1.14
C THR A 4 10.60 -12.05 0.46
N LYS A 5 9.59 -12.17 -0.41
CA LYS A 5 8.94 -10.97 -0.94
C LYS A 5 8.44 -10.13 0.25
N PRO A 6 8.82 -8.85 0.32
CA PRO A 6 8.34 -7.98 1.40
C PRO A 6 6.82 -7.96 1.36
N LYS A 7 6.18 -8.16 2.53
CA LYS A 7 4.73 -8.01 2.65
C LYS A 7 4.38 -6.55 2.41
N THR A 8 3.67 -6.28 1.32
CA THR A 8 3.09 -4.98 1.04
C THR A 8 1.62 -4.95 1.47
N ILE A 9 1.17 -3.77 1.88
CA ILE A 9 -0.20 -3.46 2.22
C ILE A 9 -0.72 -2.53 1.13
N SER A 10 -1.82 -2.94 0.50
CA SER A 10 -2.52 -2.08 -0.45
C SER A 10 -3.36 -1.05 0.33
N ALA A 11 -3.10 0.23 0.11
CA ALA A 11 -3.85 1.32 0.73
C ALA A 11 -4.10 2.45 -0.27
N LYS A 12 -5.09 3.28 0.02
CA LYS A 12 -5.42 4.48 -0.76
C LYS A 12 -5.12 5.74 0.03
N PRO A 13 -4.42 6.72 -0.56
CA PRO A 13 -4.32 8.06 -0.03
C PRO A 13 -5.71 8.69 0.15
N THR A 14 -5.91 9.36 1.29
CA THR A 14 -7.12 10.14 1.59
C THR A 14 -7.07 11.56 1.02
N ARG A 15 -5.89 11.99 0.58
CA ARG A 15 -5.62 13.26 -0.10
C ARG A 15 -4.36 13.12 -0.93
N ASP A 16 -4.10 14.08 -1.81
CA ASP A 16 -2.80 14.20 -2.47
C ASP A 16 -1.73 14.57 -1.43
N PHE A 17 -0.64 13.79 -1.39
CA PHE A 17 0.52 14.12 -0.56
C PHE A 17 1.83 13.68 -1.19
N THR A 18 2.93 14.31 -0.76
CA THR A 18 4.29 13.91 -1.14
C THR A 18 4.98 13.38 0.10
N ASP A 19 5.53 12.17 0.03
CA ASP A 19 6.37 11.66 1.10
C ASP A 19 7.69 12.45 1.12
N ALA A 20 7.98 13.08 2.26
CA ALA A 20 9.20 13.87 2.45
C ALA A 20 10.48 13.02 2.42
N THR A 21 10.37 11.70 2.65
CA THR A 21 11.53 10.80 2.69
C THR A 21 11.94 10.35 1.30
N THR A 22 10.98 9.99 0.46
CA THR A 22 11.24 9.40 -0.87
C THR A 22 10.86 10.30 -2.04
N GLU A 23 10.32 11.49 -1.76
CA GLU A 23 9.81 12.46 -2.76
C GLU A 23 8.72 11.87 -3.67
N ARG A 24 8.16 10.71 -3.30
CA ARG A 24 7.08 10.06 -4.03
C ARG A 24 5.78 10.81 -3.81
N ARG A 25 5.08 11.08 -4.90
CA ARG A 25 3.74 11.67 -4.90
C ARG A 25 2.69 10.58 -4.91
N PHE A 26 1.72 10.73 -4.02
CA PHE A 26 0.58 9.86 -3.88
C PHE A 26 -0.67 10.66 -4.19
N GLU A 27 -1.49 10.14 -5.10
CA GLU A 27 -2.72 10.77 -5.53
C GLU A 27 -3.90 10.20 -4.75
N GLU A 28 -4.82 11.07 -4.35
CA GLU A 28 -6.03 10.72 -3.62
C GLU A 28 -6.81 9.60 -4.34
N GLY A 29 -7.23 8.59 -3.58
CA GLY A 29 -8.09 7.51 -4.07
C GLY A 29 -7.39 6.47 -4.95
N LYS A 30 -6.12 6.65 -5.33
CA LYS A 30 -5.34 5.63 -6.06
C LYS A 30 -4.75 4.61 -5.10
N ALA A 31 -4.97 3.32 -5.38
CA ALA A 31 -4.40 2.27 -4.56
C ALA A 31 -2.90 2.15 -4.85
N HIS A 32 -2.09 2.12 -3.79
CA HIS A 32 -0.66 1.92 -3.85
C HIS A 32 -0.24 0.82 -2.87
N ASP A 33 0.83 0.12 -3.22
CA ASP A 33 1.47 -0.86 -2.35
C ASP A 33 2.48 -0.17 -1.44
N PHE A 34 2.22 -0.24 -0.13
CA PHE A 34 3.09 0.31 0.91
C PHE A 34 3.76 -0.83 1.66
N THR A 35 4.98 -0.63 2.13
CA THR A 35 5.53 -1.52 3.17
C THR A 35 4.75 -1.35 4.47
N GLN A 36 4.84 -2.32 5.38
CA GLN A 36 4.23 -2.22 6.70
C GLN A 36 4.57 -0.91 7.42
N GLY A 37 5.85 -0.52 7.44
CA GLY A 37 6.30 0.71 8.11
C GLY A 37 5.81 1.99 7.44
N GLU A 38 5.76 2.03 6.11
CA GLU A 38 5.17 3.16 5.37
C GLU A 38 3.68 3.29 5.65
N PHE A 39 2.94 2.18 5.59
CA PHE A 39 1.51 2.16 5.89
C PHE A 39 1.23 2.64 7.31
N ASP A 40 1.93 2.09 8.31
CA ASP A 40 1.70 2.46 9.71
C ASP A 40 2.00 3.96 9.95
N ASN A 41 3.06 4.49 9.33
CA ASN A 41 3.41 5.91 9.41
C ASN A 41 2.35 6.80 8.74
N PHE A 42 1.95 6.48 7.50
CA PHE A 42 0.98 7.27 6.76
C PHE A 42 -0.44 7.13 7.34
N ALA A 43 -0.82 5.97 7.86
CA ALA A 43 -2.10 5.72 8.50
C ALA A 43 -2.19 6.45 9.85
N ALA A 44 -1.11 6.47 10.64
CA ALA A 44 -1.04 7.26 11.87
C ALA A 44 -1.21 8.77 11.62
N ALA A 45 -0.73 9.25 10.47
CA ALA A 45 -0.94 10.62 10.00
C ALA A 45 -2.33 10.86 9.36
N GLY A 46 -3.15 9.82 9.19
CA GLY A 46 -4.45 9.91 8.52
C GLY A 46 -4.37 10.16 7.00
N LEU A 47 -3.21 9.86 6.39
CA LEU A 47 -2.94 10.11 4.97
C LEU A 47 -3.36 8.95 4.07
N VAL A 48 -3.43 7.72 4.59
CA VAL A 48 -3.85 6.54 3.84
C VAL A 48 -4.87 5.70 4.61
N VAL A 49 -5.69 4.95 3.88
CA VAL A 49 -6.63 3.98 4.42
C VAL A 49 -6.40 2.64 3.72
N ALA A 50 -6.31 1.56 4.50
CA ALA A 50 -6.17 0.22 3.95
C ALA A 50 -7.35 -0.08 3.04
N THR A 51 -7.06 -0.44 1.79
CA THR A 51 -8.06 -1.03 0.92
C THR A 51 -7.99 -2.52 1.12
N SER A 52 -9.08 -3.13 1.59
CA SER A 52 -9.17 -4.56 1.88
C SER A 52 -8.38 -5.40 0.88
N THR A 53 -7.22 -5.83 1.37
CA THR A 53 -6.34 -6.92 0.99
C THR A 53 -6.32 -7.33 -0.49
N ALA A 54 -5.26 -6.93 -1.20
CA ALA A 54 -4.77 -7.61 -2.40
C ALA A 54 -4.18 -9.03 -2.12
N ALA A 55 -4.73 -9.76 -1.15
CA ALA A 55 -4.43 -11.18 -0.94
C ALA A 55 -5.40 -12.10 -1.71
N ASP A 56 -6.49 -11.56 -2.26
CA ASP A 56 -7.48 -12.33 -3.03
C ASP A 56 -7.34 -12.07 -4.54
N THR A 57 -6.16 -12.35 -5.11
CA THR A 57 -6.06 -12.58 -6.57
C THR A 57 -5.11 -13.72 -6.90
N LYS A 58 -4.96 -14.67 -5.98
CA LYS A 58 -4.44 -16.02 -6.27
C LYS A 58 -5.55 -17.08 -6.14
N ALA A 59 -6.68 -16.84 -6.79
CA ALA A 59 -7.64 -17.89 -7.10
C ALA A 59 -8.03 -17.76 -8.58
N LYS A 60 -7.06 -18.02 -9.47
CA LYS A 60 -7.41 -18.49 -10.81
C LYS A 60 -7.70 -19.99 -10.66
N PRO A 61 -8.95 -20.47 -10.71
CA PRO A 61 -9.15 -21.89 -10.96
C PRO A 61 -8.59 -22.12 -12.38
N ALA A 62 -7.60 -23.01 -12.48
CA ALA A 62 -7.23 -23.55 -13.78
C ALA A 62 -8.49 -24.24 -14.33
N SER A 63 -8.99 -23.75 -15.46
CA SER A 63 -9.99 -24.44 -16.27
C SER A 63 -9.34 -24.91 -17.56
#